data_AF-A0A961DGP5-F1
#
_entry.id   AF-A0A961DGP5-F1
#
_cell.length_a   1.000
_cell.length_b   1.000
_cell.length_c   1.000
_cell.angle_alpha   90.00
_cell.angle_beta   90.00
_cell.angle_gamma   90.00
#
_symmetry.space_group_name_H-M   'P 1'
#
loop_
_entity.id
_entity.type
_entity.pdbx_description
1 polymer ?
#
loop_
_entity_poly.entity_id
_entity_poly.type
_entity_poly.pdbx_seq_one_letter_code
_entity_poly.pdbx_strand_id
1 'polypeptide(L)'
;VLSFRADRHRAEIVAESAGVRWVNDSKATNAHAALASLGSFDSVVWIIGGLFKGTSPAELVHAVSARLRGAVVIGTDRSAVLEAFARHAPQLPVIEVDTLDTKEVMPTAVRLAAGLAADGDVVLLAPAAASMDQFRDYADRGEQFANAVNDLLGGDADDDESSALPPKP
;
A
#
# COMPACT_ATOMS: atom_id res chain seq x y z
N VAL A 1 32.08 -5.20 -21.42
CA VAL A 1 30.82 -5.96 -21.56
C VAL A 1 29.75 -5.19 -20.82
N LEU A 2 28.88 -4.50 -21.55
CA LEU A 2 27.76 -3.73 -20.98
C LEU A 2 26.75 -4.73 -20.43
N SER A 3 26.59 -4.77 -19.11
CA SER A 3 25.62 -5.62 -18.44
C SER A 3 24.20 -5.19 -18.85
N PHE A 4 23.57 -6.02 -19.68
CA PHE A 4 22.16 -5.90 -20.04
C PHE A 4 21.34 -6.43 -18.85
N ARG A 5 20.93 -5.54 -17.95
CA ARG A 5 19.92 -5.86 -16.92
C ARG A 5 18.57 -5.89 -17.62
N ALA A 6 18.02 -7.09 -17.77
CA ALA A 6 16.62 -7.28 -18.17
C ALA A 6 15.71 -6.34 -17.35
N ASP A 7 14.76 -5.72 -18.05
CA ASP A 7 13.90 -4.64 -17.59
C ASP A 7 13.46 -4.74 -16.13
N ARG A 8 13.66 -3.63 -15.40
CA ARG A 8 13.21 -3.42 -14.01
C ARG A 8 11.69 -3.22 -13.94
N HIS A 9 10.92 -4.23 -14.36
CA HIS A 9 9.46 -4.31 -14.21
C HIS A 9 9.02 -5.12 -13.00
N ARG A 10 9.95 -5.49 -12.10
CA ARG A 10 9.62 -6.25 -10.90
C ARG A 10 9.32 -5.27 -9.77
N ALA A 11 8.15 -5.42 -9.15
CA ALA A 11 7.80 -4.75 -7.90
C ALA A 11 8.92 -4.99 -6.87
N GLU A 12 9.27 -3.94 -6.14
CA GLU A 12 10.37 -3.94 -5.17
C GLU A 12 9.88 -4.47 -3.83
N ILE A 13 10.54 -5.50 -3.30
CA ILE A 13 10.30 -5.93 -1.91
C ILE A 13 11.07 -4.97 -1.01
N VAL A 14 10.34 -4.19 -0.21
CA VAL A 14 10.89 -3.21 0.74
C VAL A 14 11.36 -3.94 2.00
N ALA A 15 10.49 -4.79 2.57
CA ALA A 15 10.75 -5.52 3.80
C ALA A 15 9.89 -6.78 3.88
N GLU A 16 10.28 -7.69 4.77
CA GLU A 16 9.48 -8.84 5.19
C GLU A 16 9.59 -8.96 6.71
N SER A 17 8.47 -8.94 7.42
CA SER A 17 8.42 -9.02 8.88
C SER A 17 7.10 -9.63 9.33
N ALA A 18 7.13 -10.44 10.40
CA ALA A 18 5.96 -11.14 10.95
C ALA A 18 5.11 -11.90 9.89
N GLY A 19 5.77 -12.46 8.87
CA GLY A 19 5.12 -13.18 7.77
C GLY A 19 4.43 -12.30 6.72
N VAL A 20 4.51 -10.97 6.84
CA VAL A 20 3.97 -10.00 5.88
C VAL A 20 5.08 -9.48 4.99
N ARG A 21 4.83 -9.47 3.68
CA ARG A 21 5.75 -8.87 2.69
C ARG A 21 5.27 -7.49 2.29
N TRP A 22 6.17 -6.52 2.27
CA TRP A 22 5.91 -5.13 1.90
C TRP A 22 6.48 -4.86 0.52
N VAL A 23 5.62 -4.54 -0.44
CA VAL A 23 5.98 -4.44 -1.86
C VAL A 23 5.63 -3.06 -2.41
N ASN A 24 6.64 -2.40 -2.96
CA ASN A 24 6.54 -1.13 -3.66
C ASN A 24 6.42 -1.36 -5.16
N ASP A 25 5.27 -1.00 -5.72
CA ASP A 25 5.05 -0.85 -7.16
C ASP A 25 4.38 0.50 -7.47
N SER A 26 4.89 1.58 -6.87
CA SER A 26 4.36 2.94 -7.06
C SER A 26 4.29 3.39 -8.53
N LYS A 27 5.06 2.75 -9.43
CA LYS A 27 5.04 2.96 -10.88
C LYS A 27 3.77 2.44 -11.56
N ALA A 28 3.00 1.57 -10.91
CA ALA A 28 1.69 1.08 -11.35
C ALA A 28 0.63 2.20 -11.33
N THR A 29 0.82 3.20 -12.20
CA THR A 29 0.05 4.45 -12.29
C THR A 29 -1.17 4.35 -13.20
N ASN A 30 -1.50 3.13 -13.66
CA ASN A 30 -2.66 2.82 -14.47
C ASN A 30 -3.22 1.44 -14.10
N ALA A 31 -4.46 1.17 -14.51
CA ALA A 31 -5.17 -0.05 -14.14
C ALA A 31 -4.51 -1.34 -14.64
N HIS A 32 -3.91 -1.33 -15.84
CA HIS A 32 -3.27 -2.52 -16.40
C HIS A 32 -2.01 -2.92 -15.62
N ALA A 33 -1.18 -1.93 -15.26
CA ALA A 33 0.01 -2.16 -14.44
C ALA A 33 -0.36 -2.64 -13.03
N ALA A 34 -1.37 -2.01 -12.41
CA ALA A 34 -1.84 -2.43 -11.10
C ALA A 34 -2.40 -3.86 -11.11
N LEU A 35 -3.18 -4.22 -12.13
CA LEU A 35 -3.69 -5.59 -12.31
C LEU A 35 -2.57 -6.62 -12.42
N ALA A 36 -1.52 -6.34 -13.21
CA ALA A 36 -0.37 -7.22 -13.36
C ALA A 36 0.39 -7.42 -12.03
N SER A 37 0.55 -6.33 -11.27
CA SER A 37 1.18 -6.35 -9.94
C SER A 37 0.37 -7.19 -8.94
N LEU A 38 -0.93 -6.91 -8.83
CA LEU A 38 -1.86 -7.62 -7.96
C LEU A 38 -1.96 -9.11 -8.32
N GLY A 39 -1.92 -9.44 -9.60
CA GLY A 39 -1.96 -10.83 -10.10
C GLY A 39 -0.72 -11.66 -9.76
N SER A 40 0.35 -11.03 -9.24
CA SER A 40 1.56 -11.74 -8.80
C SER A 40 1.47 -12.32 -7.39
N PHE A 41 0.36 -12.08 -6.68
CA PHE A 41 0.15 -12.48 -5.29
C PHE A 41 -1.24 -13.08 -5.09
N ASP A 42 -1.37 -13.94 -4.08
CA ASP A 42 -2.61 -14.66 -3.78
C ASP A 42 -3.49 -13.94 -2.75
N SER A 43 -2.88 -13.25 -1.78
CA SER A 43 -3.56 -12.46 -0.76
C SER A 43 -2.88 -11.10 -0.58
N VAL A 44 -3.65 -10.01 -0.72
CA VAL A 44 -3.10 -8.65 -0.76
C VAL A 44 -3.91 -7.67 0.09
N VAL A 45 -3.22 -6.88 0.91
CA VAL A 45 -3.72 -5.59 1.42
C VAL A 45 -3.25 -4.51 0.45
N TRP A 46 -4.20 -3.86 -0.21
CA TRP A 46 -3.89 -2.99 -1.35
C TRP A 46 -3.93 -1.51 -0.97
N ILE A 47 -2.83 -0.79 -1.22
CA ILE A 47 -2.83 0.68 -1.16
C ILE A 47 -3.12 1.23 -2.56
N ILE A 48 -4.30 1.81 -2.71
CA ILE A 48 -4.84 2.35 -3.97
C ILE A 48 -5.13 3.84 -3.84
N GLY A 49 -4.89 4.61 -4.90
CA GLY A 49 -5.39 5.98 -4.97
C GLY A 49 -4.47 6.98 -5.65
N GLY A 50 -5.00 8.19 -5.83
CA GLY A 50 -4.40 9.29 -6.57
C GLY A 50 -5.29 9.75 -7.72
N LEU A 51 -4.68 10.33 -8.76
CA LEU A 51 -5.39 10.90 -9.90
C LEU A 51 -5.69 9.85 -10.99
N PHE A 52 -6.93 9.39 -11.06
CA PHE A 52 -7.41 8.44 -12.08
C PHE A 52 -7.66 9.05 -13.47
N LYS A 53 -7.49 10.36 -13.65
CA LYS A 53 -7.56 11.08 -14.95
C LYS A 53 -8.80 10.71 -15.80
N GLY A 54 -9.97 10.58 -15.16
CA GLY A 54 -11.24 10.27 -15.83
C GLY A 54 -11.46 8.78 -16.16
N THR A 55 -10.58 7.89 -15.67
CA THR A 55 -10.81 6.44 -15.73
C THR A 55 -11.48 5.95 -14.44
N SER A 56 -12.36 4.95 -14.56
CA SER A 56 -13.00 4.33 -13.41
C SER A 56 -12.18 3.15 -12.89
N PRO A 57 -11.98 3.02 -11.56
CA PRO A 57 -11.34 1.85 -10.97
C PRO A 57 -12.28 0.62 -10.85
N ALA A 58 -13.56 0.74 -11.21
CA ALA A 58 -14.59 -0.28 -10.95
C ALA A 58 -14.23 -1.68 -11.51
N GLU A 59 -13.84 -1.77 -12.77
CA GLU A 59 -13.47 -3.04 -13.41
C GLU A 59 -12.20 -3.66 -12.79
N LEU A 60 -11.25 -2.81 -12.40
CA LEU A 60 -10.04 -3.28 -11.73
C LEU A 60 -10.37 -3.87 -10.35
N VAL A 61 -11.17 -3.16 -9.56
CA VAL A 61 -11.63 -3.64 -8.24
C VAL A 61 -12.40 -4.94 -8.39
N HIS A 62 -13.31 -5.03 -9.36
CA HIS A 62 -14.04 -6.26 -9.64
C HIS A 62 -13.10 -7.43 -9.92
N ALA A 63 -12.12 -7.24 -10.82
CA ALA A 63 -11.19 -8.28 -11.24
C ALA A 63 -10.28 -8.80 -10.11
N VAL A 64 -9.90 -7.95 -9.15
CA VAL A 64 -8.94 -8.33 -8.10
C VAL A 64 -9.57 -8.64 -6.74
N SER A 65 -10.84 -8.31 -6.54
CA SER A 65 -11.56 -8.41 -5.25
C SER A 65 -11.36 -9.74 -4.51
N ALA A 66 -11.37 -10.87 -5.22
CA ALA A 66 -11.22 -12.20 -4.61
C ALA A 66 -9.85 -12.47 -3.96
N ARG A 67 -8.83 -11.66 -4.29
CA ARG A 67 -7.46 -11.75 -3.75
C ARG A 67 -7.19 -10.73 -2.66
N LEU A 68 -8.12 -9.81 -2.43
CA LEU A 68 -7.91 -8.73 -1.49
C LEU A 68 -8.31 -9.17 -0.08
N ARG A 69 -7.43 -8.89 0.88
CA ARG A 69 -7.73 -8.93 2.30
C ARG A 69 -8.45 -7.67 2.75
N GLY A 70 -8.08 -6.55 2.14
CA GLY A 70 -8.65 -5.22 2.37
C GLY A 70 -7.95 -4.18 1.50
N ALA A 71 -8.41 -2.94 1.58
CA ALA A 71 -7.83 -1.83 0.84
C ALA A 71 -7.64 -0.60 1.73
N VAL A 72 -6.55 0.13 1.49
CA VAL A 72 -6.30 1.45 2.05
C VAL A 72 -6.34 2.45 0.90
N VAL A 73 -7.24 3.43 1.00
CA VAL A 73 -7.50 4.41 -0.06
C VAL A 73 -6.81 5.72 0.28
N ILE A 74 -5.88 6.12 -0.59
CA ILE A 74 -5.22 7.42 -0.58
C ILE A 74 -5.74 8.29 -1.73
N GLY A 75 -5.27 9.54 -1.82
CA GLY A 75 -5.67 10.49 -2.84
C GLY A 75 -6.64 11.55 -2.32
N THR A 76 -6.68 12.66 -3.06
CA THR A 76 -7.58 13.80 -2.77
C THR A 76 -9.03 13.54 -3.17
N ASP A 77 -9.27 12.76 -4.23
CA ASP A 77 -10.58 12.26 -4.61
C ASP A 77 -10.61 10.73 -4.51
N ARG A 78 -11.36 10.24 -3.52
CA ARG A 78 -11.48 8.82 -3.17
C ARG A 78 -12.81 8.23 -3.63
N SER A 79 -13.77 9.06 -4.04
CA SER A 79 -15.17 8.68 -4.25
C SER A 79 -15.32 7.51 -5.22
N ALA A 80 -14.66 7.59 -6.38
CA ALA A 80 -14.71 6.55 -7.41
C ALA A 80 -14.16 5.20 -6.92
N VAL A 81 -13.15 5.20 -6.04
CA VAL A 81 -12.59 3.97 -5.46
C VAL A 81 -13.56 3.37 -4.46
N LEU A 82 -14.12 4.17 -3.56
CA LEU A 82 -15.09 3.72 -2.57
C LEU A 82 -16.35 3.15 -3.22
N GLU A 83 -16.88 3.84 -4.23
CA GLU A 83 -18.04 3.36 -4.99
C GLU A 83 -17.76 2.04 -5.71
N ALA A 84 -16.55 1.87 -6.26
CA ALA A 84 -16.12 0.62 -6.86
C ALA A 84 -16.09 -0.54 -5.85
N PHE A 85 -15.51 -0.32 -4.66
CA PHE A 85 -15.51 -1.33 -3.60
C PHE A 85 -16.92 -1.62 -3.07
N ALA A 86 -17.74 -0.60 -2.82
CA ALA A 86 -19.11 -0.79 -2.37
C ALA A 86 -19.94 -1.61 -3.38
N ARG A 87 -19.70 -1.43 -4.68
CA ARG A 87 -20.39 -2.18 -5.74
C ARG A 87 -19.90 -3.61 -5.89
N HIS A 88 -18.58 -3.83 -5.91
CA HIS A 88 -18.00 -5.10 -6.33
C HIS A 88 -17.47 -5.96 -5.19
N ALA A 89 -17.22 -5.38 -4.02
CA ALA A 89 -16.69 -6.08 -2.85
C ALA A 89 -17.16 -5.43 -1.53
N PRO A 90 -18.48 -5.34 -1.26
CA PRO A 90 -19.03 -4.61 -0.12
C PRO A 90 -18.64 -5.19 1.26
N GLN A 91 -18.13 -6.42 1.28
CA GLN A 91 -17.70 -7.11 2.50
C GLN A 91 -16.22 -6.87 2.82
N LEU A 92 -15.43 -6.31 1.88
CA LEU A 92 -14.01 -6.07 2.10
C LEU A 92 -13.83 -4.86 3.03
N PRO A 93 -12.93 -4.96 4.02
CA PRO A 93 -12.47 -3.79 4.77
C PRO A 93 -11.83 -2.78 3.82
N VAL A 94 -12.37 -1.57 3.76
CA VAL A 94 -11.82 -0.45 3.00
C VAL A 94 -11.67 0.72 3.96
N ILE A 95 -10.44 1.21 4.12
CA ILE A 95 -10.13 2.30 5.04
C ILE A 95 -9.56 3.48 4.25
N GLU A 96 -10.05 4.67 4.55
CA GLU A 96 -9.60 5.91 3.92
C GLU A 96 -8.51 6.58 4.75
N VAL A 97 -7.51 7.13 4.08
CA VAL A 97 -6.55 8.03 4.70
C VAL A 97 -7.10 9.45 4.60
N ASP A 98 -7.74 9.90 5.68
CA ASP A 98 -8.32 11.24 5.78
C ASP A 98 -7.41 12.17 6.59
N THR A 99 -6.42 12.74 5.92
CA THR A 99 -5.53 13.76 6.49
C THR A 99 -5.34 14.91 5.51
N LEU A 100 -5.24 16.12 6.06
CA LEU A 100 -4.91 17.33 5.29
C LEU A 100 -3.40 17.52 5.12
N ASP A 101 -2.58 16.85 5.93
CA ASP A 101 -1.12 16.89 5.80
C ASP A 101 -0.64 15.76 4.87
N THR A 102 -0.13 16.14 3.70
CA THR A 102 0.37 15.16 2.72
C THR A 102 1.54 14.35 3.25
N LYS A 103 2.29 14.85 4.23
CA LYS A 103 3.40 14.11 4.86
C LYS A 103 2.90 12.93 5.70
N GLU A 104 1.69 13.03 6.24
CA GLU A 104 1.09 12.00 7.08
C GLU A 104 0.34 10.93 6.27
N VAL A 105 0.13 11.16 4.97
CA VAL A 105 -0.64 10.25 4.10
C VAL A 105 -0.01 8.87 4.07
N MET A 106 1.28 8.78 3.70
CA MET A 106 1.94 7.49 3.54
C MET A 106 2.21 6.77 4.88
N PRO A 107 2.72 7.44 5.94
CA PRO A 107 2.84 6.83 7.26
C PRO A 107 1.51 6.28 7.79
N THR A 108 0.41 7.04 7.60
CA THR A 108 -0.93 6.58 7.99
C THR A 108 -1.40 5.42 7.13
N ALA A 109 -1.17 5.46 5.81
CA ALA A 109 -1.54 4.37 4.91
C ALA A 109 -0.84 3.05 5.30
N VAL A 110 0.46 3.10 5.58
CA VAL A 110 1.26 1.94 6.00
C VAL A 110 0.77 1.37 7.32
N ARG A 111 0.50 2.21 8.32
CA ARG A 111 -0.04 1.77 9.62
C ARG A 111 -1.42 1.12 9.50
N LEU A 112 -2.31 1.69 8.69
CA LEU A 112 -3.63 1.11 8.43
C LEU A 112 -3.53 -0.22 7.67
N ALA A 113 -2.60 -0.31 6.71
CA ALA A 113 -2.36 -1.55 5.97
C ALA A 113 -1.80 -2.66 6.87
N ALA A 114 -0.90 -2.32 7.80
CA ALA A 114 -0.40 -3.25 8.81
C ALA A 114 -1.54 -3.86 9.64
N GLY A 115 -2.50 -3.03 10.08
CA GLY A 115 -3.64 -3.48 10.88
C GLY A 115 -4.63 -4.39 10.13
N LEU A 116 -4.59 -4.42 8.79
CA LEU A 116 -5.39 -5.30 7.95
C LEU A 116 -4.68 -6.62 7.60
N ALA A 117 -3.34 -6.60 7.59
CA ALA A 117 -2.51 -7.71 7.14
C ALA A 117 -2.41 -8.82 8.21
N ALA A 118 -2.26 -10.05 7.74
CA ALA A 118 -1.97 -11.23 8.55
C ALA A 118 -0.77 -12.02 7.96
N ASP A 119 -0.27 -13.00 8.72
CA ASP A 119 0.77 -13.92 8.27
C ASP A 119 0.44 -14.49 6.87
N GLY A 120 1.39 -14.39 5.94
CA GLY A 120 1.25 -14.81 4.55
C GLY A 120 0.75 -13.73 3.58
N ASP A 121 0.24 -12.60 4.08
CA ASP A 121 -0.26 -11.51 3.23
C ASP A 121 0.87 -10.66 2.62
N VAL A 122 0.50 -9.94 1.56
CA VAL A 122 1.34 -8.91 0.95
C VAL A 122 0.67 -7.55 1.13
N VAL A 123 1.39 -6.58 1.70
CA VAL A 123 1.00 -5.17 1.60
C VAL A 123 1.61 -4.61 0.34
N LEU A 124 0.75 -4.22 -0.62
CA LEU A 124 1.17 -3.79 -1.95
C LEU A 124 0.77 -2.33 -2.21
N LEU A 125 1.77 -1.49 -2.46
CA LEU A 125 1.57 -0.19 -3.08
C LEU A 125 1.51 -0.35 -4.61
N ALA A 126 0.30 -0.48 -5.16
CA ALA A 126 0.04 -0.54 -6.61
C ALA A 126 -1.11 0.42 -6.98
N PRO A 127 -0.88 1.73 -6.98
CA PRO A 127 -1.92 2.75 -6.77
C PRO A 127 -2.94 2.90 -7.89
N ALA A 128 -2.71 2.29 -9.06
CA ALA A 128 -3.53 2.38 -10.29
C ALA A 128 -3.73 3.80 -10.84
N ALA A 129 -3.14 4.81 -10.20
CA ALA A 129 -3.35 6.22 -10.47
C ALA A 129 -2.05 7.03 -10.35
N ALA A 130 -2.03 8.20 -10.98
CA ALA A 130 -0.94 9.15 -10.88
C ALA A 130 -0.85 9.76 -9.46
N SER A 131 0.34 10.16 -9.03
CA SER A 131 0.63 10.53 -7.64
C SER A 131 0.60 12.04 -7.35
N MET A 132 0.49 12.87 -8.38
CA MET A 132 0.77 14.31 -8.31
C MET A 132 -0.24 15.13 -7.47
N ASP A 133 -1.28 14.51 -6.94
CA ASP A 133 -2.21 15.15 -6.02
C ASP A 133 -1.71 15.22 -4.57
N GLN A 134 -0.88 14.26 -4.15
CA GLN A 134 -0.36 14.19 -2.77
C GLN A 134 1.17 14.06 -2.71
N PHE A 135 1.82 13.73 -3.82
CA PHE A 135 3.26 13.45 -3.90
C PHE A 135 3.89 14.23 -5.06
N ARG A 136 5.21 14.40 -5.03
CA ARG A 136 5.93 15.08 -6.12
C ARG A 136 5.84 14.30 -7.44
N ASP A 137 6.05 13.00 -7.36
CA ASP A 137 6.05 12.07 -8.47
C ASP A 137 5.89 10.63 -7.95
N TYR A 138 5.90 9.62 -8.82
CA TYR A 138 5.72 8.23 -8.39
C TYR A 138 6.93 7.71 -7.60
N ALA A 139 8.14 8.25 -7.83
CA ALA A 139 9.35 7.80 -7.16
C ALA A 139 9.34 8.29 -5.72
N ASP A 140 8.98 9.56 -5.50
CA ASP A 140 8.72 10.15 -4.18
C ASP A 140 7.66 9.35 -3.40
N ARG A 141 6.52 9.01 -4.02
CA ARG A 141 5.51 8.16 -3.39
C ARG A 141 6.06 6.78 -2.97
N GLY A 142 6.90 6.17 -3.81
CA GLY A 142 7.52 4.88 -3.51
C GLY A 142 8.58 4.96 -2.41
N GLU A 143 9.39 6.01 -2.41
CA GLU A 143 10.39 6.29 -1.37
C GLU A 143 9.71 6.54 -0.02
N GLN A 144 8.64 7.33 0.01
CA GLN A 144 7.86 7.55 1.23
C GLN A 144 7.23 6.26 1.76
N PHE A 145 6.78 5.36 0.89
CA PHE A 145 6.28 4.05 1.31
C PHE A 145 7.41 3.21 1.92
N ALA A 146 8.57 3.14 1.26
CA ALA A 146 9.71 2.40 1.78
C ALA A 146 10.16 2.92 3.15
N ASN A 147 10.25 4.24 3.30
CA ASN A 147 10.62 4.88 4.57
C ASN A 147 9.58 4.61 5.65
N ALA A 148 8.29 4.81 5.36
CA ALA A 148 7.21 4.55 6.33
C ALA A 148 7.15 3.08 6.78
N VAL A 149 7.43 2.13 5.88
CA VAL A 149 7.53 0.70 6.24
C VAL A 149 8.72 0.46 7.15
N ASN A 150 9.89 1.00 6.83
CA ASN A 150 11.09 0.84 7.66
C ASN A 150 10.91 1.48 9.04
N ASP A 151 10.27 2.65 9.11
CA ASP A 151 10.00 3.34 10.37
C ASP A 151 9.01 2.54 11.24
N LEU A 152 7.95 2.00 10.64
CA LEU A 152 6.98 1.16 11.35
C LEU A 152 7.66 -0.09 11.93
N LEU A 153 8.44 -0.81 11.12
CA LEU A 153 9.08 -2.07 11.52
C LEU A 153 10.30 -1.85 12.44
N GLY A 154 10.95 -0.69 12.34
CA GLY A 154 12.05 -0.30 13.23
C GLY A 154 11.55 0.19 14.58
N GLY A 155 10.36 0.80 14.65
CA GLY A 155 9.74 1.26 15.90
C GLY A 155 9.32 0.11 16.83
N ASP A 156 8.98 -1.06 16.28
CA ASP A 156 8.62 -2.25 17.07
C ASP A 156 9.82 -2.85 17.85
N ALA A 157 11.06 -2.49 17.50
CA ALA A 157 12.26 -2.98 18.19
C ALA A 157 12.58 -2.23 19.50
N ASP A 158 12.04 -1.01 19.69
CA ASP A 158 12.32 -0.17 20.86
C ASP A 158 11.28 -0.31 21.98
N ASP A 159 10.14 -0.97 21.74
CA ASP A 159 9.06 -1.12 22.73
C ASP A 159 9.20 -2.35 23.65
N ASP A 160 10.21 -3.21 23.45
CA ASP A 160 10.44 -4.42 24.27
C ASP A 160 11.43 -4.22 25.45
N GLU A 161 11.99 -3.01 25.66
CA GLU A 161 12.95 -2.71 26.75
C GLU A 161 12.42 -1.81 27.89
N SER A 162 11.08 -1.77 28.13
CA SER A 162 10.49 -1.04 29.28
C SER A 162 9.59 -1.89 30.20
N SER A 163 9.94 -3.16 30.42
CA SER A 163 9.36 -3.96 31.51
C SER A 163 10.44 -4.69 32.32
N ALA A 164 11.40 -3.94 32.88
CA ALA A 164 12.29 -4.43 33.92
C ALA A 164 11.99 -3.73 35.26
N LEU A 165 11.08 -4.38 36.01
CA LEU A 165 10.86 -4.39 37.47
C LEU A 165 11.06 -3.10 38.32
N PRO A 166 10.09 -2.71 39.16
CA PRO A 166 10.35 -1.70 40.19
C PRO A 166 11.33 -2.24 41.27
N PRO A 167 12.17 -1.38 41.87
CA PRO A 167 12.97 -1.79 43.03
C PRO A 167 12.04 -2.11 44.20
N LYS A 168 12.18 -3.30 44.78
CA LYS A 168 11.55 -3.67 46.05
C LYS A 168 12.18 -2.88 47.21
N PRO A 169 11.39 -2.56 48.26
CA PRO A 169 11.82 -1.69 49.36
C PRO A 169 12.95 -2.29 50.20
#